data_AF-A0AAN3A620-F1
#
_entry.id   AF-A0AAN3A620-F1
#
_cell.length_a   1.000
_cell.length_b   1.000
_cell.length_c   1.000
_cell.angle_alpha   90.00
_cell.angle_beta   90.00
_cell.angle_gamma   90.00
#
_symmetry.space_group_name_H-M   'P 1'
#
loop_
_entity.id
_entity.type
_entity.pdbx_description
1 polymer ?
#
loop_
_entity_poly.entity_id
_entity_poly.type
_entity_poly.pdbx_seq_one_letter_code
_entity_poly.pdbx_strand_id
1 'polypeptide(L)'
;MSVQAQAQIQETQKLAPNNIPVPWYSQKIAGCPYSHCSLASSLMVFDYFKGMTADTQRTAQDAEKKLIEYQRNYFLKKRAPFRRRTSIGQGGYYSFEIDSLTRYYENMISAEHFQQKDYRILKDYIDRGIPVLVNVRYTGAVRGLRPGPRGHWMVLRGIDDKHVWVNDPGRSPEMRTKGENICYPIKKQPGNPSYFDGCWTGRFIIVTPREWIRNSLFAQVGKLPPLEEVTHIVPPVVSSVTLPQVINQ
;
A
#
# COMPACT_ATOMS: atom_id res chain seq x y z
N MET A 1 -36.88 -7.62 6.42
CA MET A 1 -35.41 -7.86 6.53
C MET A 1 -35.15 -8.55 7.85
N SER A 2 -34.38 -9.64 7.87
CA SER A 2 -34.15 -10.41 9.11
C SER A 2 -33.16 -9.69 10.04
N VAL A 3 -33.33 -9.89 11.35
CA VAL A 3 -32.47 -9.35 12.41
C VAL A 3 -30.99 -9.73 12.21
N GLN A 4 -30.72 -10.86 11.56
CA GLN A 4 -29.37 -11.31 11.19
C GLN A 4 -28.72 -10.46 10.09
N ALA A 5 -29.49 -9.96 9.11
CA ALA A 5 -28.98 -9.06 8.09
C ALA A 5 -28.64 -7.67 8.69
N GLN A 6 -29.41 -7.22 9.66
CA GLN A 6 -29.13 -5.97 10.40
C GLN A 6 -27.90 -6.11 11.30
N ALA A 7 -27.72 -7.25 11.99
CA ALA A 7 -26.52 -7.51 12.79
C ALA A 7 -25.24 -7.57 11.94
N GLN A 8 -25.29 -8.18 10.74
CA GLN A 8 -24.17 -8.18 9.80
C GLN A 8 -23.85 -6.76 9.28
N ILE A 9 -24.86 -5.95 8.95
CA ILE A 9 -24.65 -4.57 8.50
C ILE A 9 -24.07 -3.70 9.64
N GLN A 10 -24.47 -3.93 10.89
CA GLN A 10 -24.02 -3.17 12.05
C GLN A 10 -22.59 -3.52 12.50
N GLU A 11 -22.11 -4.75 12.26
CA GLU A 11 -20.68 -5.08 12.41
C GLU A 11 -19.79 -4.45 11.33
N THR A 12 -20.37 -4.02 10.19
CA THR A 12 -19.63 -3.57 8.99
C THR A 12 -19.20 -2.10 9.03
N GLN A 13 -19.47 -1.37 10.13
CA GLN A 13 -18.95 -0.01 10.36
C GLN A 13 -18.22 0.13 11.72
N LYS A 14 -17.49 -0.90 12.14
CA LYS A 14 -16.48 -0.67 13.19
C LYS A 14 -15.44 0.31 12.67
N LEU A 15 -15.23 1.41 13.40
CA LEU A 15 -14.11 2.32 13.15
C LEU A 15 -12.81 1.54 13.29
N ALA A 16 -11.89 1.77 12.37
CA ALA A 16 -10.59 1.12 12.43
C ALA A 16 -9.83 1.57 13.69
N PRO A 17 -9.00 0.71 14.31
CA PRO A 17 -8.02 1.15 15.29
C PRO A 17 -7.22 2.32 14.73
N ASN A 18 -7.05 3.37 15.53
CA ASN A 18 -6.40 4.65 15.18
C ASN A 18 -7.13 5.49 14.10
N ASN A 19 -8.07 4.90 13.36
CA ASN A 19 -8.96 5.53 12.39
C ASN A 19 -8.27 6.59 11.50
N ILE A 20 -7.10 6.26 10.92
CA ILE A 20 -6.30 7.23 10.14
C ILE A 20 -7.19 7.85 9.06
N PRO A 21 -7.48 9.16 9.09
CA PRO A 21 -8.56 9.76 8.32
C PRO A 21 -8.10 10.05 6.87
N VAL A 22 -7.52 9.07 6.20
CA VAL A 22 -7.06 9.18 4.81
C VAL A 22 -8.25 9.52 3.90
N PRO A 23 -8.12 10.50 2.98
CA PRO A 23 -9.15 10.76 1.97
C PRO A 23 -9.41 9.54 1.08
N TRP A 24 -10.51 9.55 0.34
CA TRP A 24 -10.85 8.48 -0.59
C TRP A 24 -11.07 9.01 -2.00
N TYR A 25 -10.32 8.47 -2.96
CA TYR A 25 -10.42 8.85 -4.38
C TYR A 25 -10.62 7.65 -5.28
N SER A 26 -11.50 7.83 -6.27
CA SER A 26 -11.72 6.85 -7.34
C SER A 26 -10.52 6.80 -8.29
N GLN A 27 -10.16 5.60 -8.75
CA GLN A 27 -9.24 5.44 -9.89
C GLN A 27 -9.90 5.66 -11.25
N LYS A 28 -11.22 5.86 -11.31
CA LYS A 28 -11.94 6.04 -12.57
C LYS A 28 -11.74 7.46 -13.07
N ILE A 29 -11.43 7.57 -14.36
CA ILE A 29 -11.32 8.83 -15.08
C ILE A 29 -12.35 8.77 -16.22
N ALA A 30 -13.24 9.75 -16.28
CA ALA A 30 -14.27 9.90 -17.28
C ALA A 30 -13.66 9.94 -18.70
N GLY A 31 -14.25 9.15 -19.60
CA GLY A 31 -13.76 9.03 -20.97
C GLY A 31 -12.43 8.29 -21.13
N CYS A 32 -11.83 7.76 -20.06
CA CYS A 32 -10.59 6.98 -20.14
C CYS A 32 -10.86 5.49 -19.86
N PRO A 33 -10.50 4.56 -20.78
CA PRO A 33 -10.71 3.13 -20.57
C PRO A 33 -9.72 2.52 -19.57
N TYR A 34 -8.63 3.23 -19.26
CA TYR A 34 -7.58 2.76 -18.36
C TYR A 34 -7.66 3.45 -17.00
N SER A 35 -7.62 2.65 -15.94
CA SER A 35 -7.66 3.11 -14.56
C SER A 35 -6.42 2.62 -13.81
N HIS A 36 -5.79 3.51 -13.04
CA HIS A 36 -4.53 3.22 -12.36
C HIS A 36 -4.73 3.28 -10.83
N CYS A 37 -4.87 2.10 -10.23
CA CYS A 37 -5.02 1.96 -8.78
C CYS A 37 -3.85 2.57 -7.99
N SER A 38 -2.63 2.48 -8.54
CA SER A 38 -1.41 3.10 -8.02
C SER A 38 -1.55 4.62 -7.88
N LEU A 39 -1.95 5.33 -8.95
CA LEU A 39 -2.06 6.79 -8.95
C LEU A 39 -3.08 7.27 -7.91
N ALA A 40 -4.26 6.64 -7.87
CA ALA A 40 -5.31 7.00 -6.91
C ALA A 40 -4.90 6.67 -5.46
N SER A 41 -4.30 5.50 -5.22
CA SER A 41 -3.81 5.12 -3.89
C SER A 41 -2.71 6.05 -3.41
N SER A 42 -1.77 6.41 -4.29
CA SER A 42 -0.72 7.38 -3.99
C SER A 42 -1.29 8.76 -3.69
N LEU A 43 -2.22 9.26 -4.50
CA LEU A 43 -2.85 10.56 -4.26
C LEU A 43 -3.51 10.62 -2.88
N MET A 44 -4.21 9.56 -2.47
CA MET A 44 -4.81 9.48 -1.13
C MET A 44 -3.75 9.62 -0.01
N VAL A 45 -2.61 8.94 -0.13
CA VAL A 45 -1.51 9.01 0.85
C VAL A 45 -0.80 10.37 0.83
N PHE A 46 -0.59 10.95 -0.36
CA PHE A 46 0.07 12.25 -0.46
C PHE A 46 -0.77 13.38 0.08
N ASP A 47 -2.06 13.39 -0.23
CA ASP A 47 -3.00 14.39 0.27
C ASP A 47 -3.13 14.25 1.80
N TYR A 48 -3.11 13.03 2.34
CA TYR A 48 -3.05 12.82 3.79
C TYR A 48 -1.84 13.50 4.43
N PHE A 49 -0.64 13.29 3.88
CA PHE A 49 0.56 13.96 4.39
C PHE A 49 0.58 15.47 4.17
N LYS A 50 -0.28 15.99 3.31
CA LYS A 50 -0.50 17.43 3.09
C LYS A 50 -1.64 18.00 3.92
N GLY A 51 -2.14 17.23 4.90
CA GLY A 51 -3.15 17.65 5.85
C GLY A 51 -4.60 17.49 5.38
N MET A 52 -4.85 16.85 4.22
CA MET A 52 -6.21 16.50 3.82
C MET A 52 -6.69 15.25 4.55
N THR A 53 -7.98 15.19 4.84
CA THR A 53 -8.60 14.05 5.52
C THR A 53 -9.84 13.57 4.78
N ALA A 54 -10.49 12.52 5.29
CA ALA A 54 -11.80 12.07 4.81
C ALA A 54 -12.87 13.19 4.81
N ASP A 55 -12.71 14.21 5.65
CA ASP A 55 -13.63 15.35 5.77
C ASP A 55 -13.14 16.58 4.98
N THR A 56 -11.83 16.75 4.80
CA THR A 56 -11.20 17.91 4.14
C THR A 56 -10.44 17.51 2.87
N GLN A 57 -11.08 16.74 2.00
CA GLN A 57 -10.47 16.24 0.77
C GLN A 57 -10.85 17.04 -0.49
N ARG A 58 -10.18 16.73 -1.59
CA ARG A 58 -10.54 17.21 -2.92
C ARG A 58 -11.96 16.84 -3.29
N THR A 59 -12.60 17.66 -4.12
CA THR A 59 -13.80 17.21 -4.85
C THR A 59 -13.45 16.05 -5.77
N ALA A 60 -14.45 15.27 -6.19
CA ALA A 60 -14.23 14.17 -7.14
C ALA A 60 -13.59 14.66 -8.45
N GLN A 61 -14.02 15.83 -8.92
CA GLN A 61 -13.52 16.48 -10.13
C GLN A 61 -12.07 16.94 -9.96
N ASP A 62 -11.70 17.50 -8.81
CA ASP A 62 -10.32 17.93 -8.54
C ASP A 62 -9.37 16.74 -8.38
N ALA A 63 -9.82 15.67 -7.73
CA ALA A 63 -9.07 14.43 -7.62
C ALA A 63 -8.83 13.83 -9.01
N GLU A 64 -9.87 13.74 -9.84
CA GLU A 64 -9.77 13.28 -11.22
C GLU A 64 -8.80 14.12 -12.05
N LYS A 65 -8.91 15.46 -11.98
CA LYS A 65 -7.99 16.38 -12.65
C LYS A 65 -6.53 16.13 -12.24
N LYS A 66 -6.30 15.85 -10.95
CA LYS A 66 -4.96 15.52 -10.45
C LYS A 66 -4.46 14.17 -10.95
N LEU A 67 -5.33 13.17 -11.07
CA LEU A 67 -4.99 11.87 -11.68
C LEU A 67 -4.66 12.00 -13.18
N ILE A 68 -5.40 12.84 -13.91
CA ILE A 68 -5.09 13.17 -15.31
C ILE A 68 -3.73 13.87 -15.41
N GLU A 69 -3.42 14.78 -14.49
CA GLU A 69 -2.12 15.44 -14.40
C GLU A 69 -0.99 14.41 -14.19
N TYR A 70 -1.15 13.48 -13.25
CA TYR A 70 -0.20 12.38 -13.04
C TYR A 70 -0.03 11.54 -14.29
N GLN A 71 -1.13 11.12 -14.93
CA GLN A 71 -1.06 10.35 -16.15
C GLN A 71 -0.29 11.09 -17.24
N ARG A 72 -0.63 12.36 -17.51
CA ARG A 72 0.06 13.15 -18.54
C ARG A 72 1.53 13.33 -18.23
N ASN A 73 1.85 13.66 -16.98
CA ASN A 73 3.22 13.94 -16.58
C ASN A 73 4.11 12.69 -16.58
N TYR A 74 3.57 11.57 -16.10
CA TYR A 74 4.28 10.31 -16.00
C TYR A 74 4.36 9.61 -17.37
N PHE A 75 3.26 9.43 -18.09
CA PHE A 75 3.24 8.69 -19.36
C PHE A 75 3.74 9.50 -20.56
N LEU A 76 3.40 10.79 -20.65
CA LEU A 76 3.64 11.58 -21.87
C LEU A 76 4.90 12.44 -21.77
N LYS A 77 5.14 13.11 -20.64
CA LYS A 77 6.26 14.06 -20.50
C LYS A 77 7.56 13.42 -20.03
N LYS A 78 7.50 12.18 -19.53
CA LYS A 78 8.63 11.38 -19.02
C LYS A 78 9.66 12.16 -18.18
N ARG A 79 9.20 13.11 -17.34
CA ARG A 79 10.10 13.98 -16.56
C ARG A 79 10.85 13.22 -15.46
N ALA A 80 10.26 12.14 -14.94
CA ALA A 80 10.97 11.23 -14.05
C ALA A 80 12.08 10.52 -14.86
N PRO A 81 13.31 10.42 -14.36
CA PRO A 81 14.35 9.64 -15.03
C PRO A 81 13.92 8.16 -15.05
N PHE A 82 13.39 7.72 -16.19
CA PHE A 82 13.16 6.31 -16.54
C PHE A 82 14.51 5.60 -16.74
N ARG A 83 15.43 5.68 -15.77
CA ARG A 83 16.66 4.90 -15.82
C ARG A 83 16.27 3.44 -15.63
N ARG A 84 16.59 2.64 -16.64
CA ARG A 84 16.47 1.17 -16.71
C ARG A 84 16.79 0.51 -15.35
N ARG A 85 15.77 0.26 -14.53
CA ARG A 85 15.84 -0.67 -13.39
C ARG A 85 14.49 -1.32 -13.19
N THR A 86 14.27 -2.40 -13.93
CA THR A 86 13.44 -3.52 -13.46
C THR A 86 14.36 -4.48 -12.71
N SER A 87 14.91 -4.08 -11.56
CA SER A 87 15.46 -5.09 -10.66
C SER A 87 14.27 -5.85 -10.08
N ILE A 88 14.35 -7.18 -10.13
CA ILE A 88 13.28 -8.13 -9.82
C ILE A 88 12.70 -7.94 -8.40
N GLY A 89 13.37 -7.18 -7.52
CA GLY A 89 12.94 -6.86 -6.16
C GLY A 89 12.13 -5.57 -5.95
N GLN A 90 12.01 -4.66 -6.93
CA GLN A 90 11.30 -3.36 -6.74
C GLN A 90 9.78 -3.43 -7.02
N GLY A 91 9.27 -4.60 -7.44
CA GLY A 91 7.88 -4.77 -7.85
C GLY A 91 7.61 -4.25 -9.27
N GLY A 92 6.46 -4.65 -9.84
CA GLY A 92 6.12 -4.39 -11.24
C GLY A 92 5.88 -2.90 -11.57
N TYR A 93 5.37 -2.65 -12.77
CA TYR A 93 5.07 -1.31 -13.32
C TYR A 93 4.50 -0.29 -12.32
N TYR A 94 3.54 -0.72 -11.50
CA TYR A 94 2.88 0.11 -10.49
C TYR A 94 3.81 0.62 -9.36
N SER A 95 4.82 -0.16 -8.97
CA SER A 95 5.78 0.27 -7.96
C SER A 95 6.58 1.49 -8.42
N PHE A 96 7.03 1.47 -9.67
CA PHE A 96 7.81 2.54 -10.26
C PHE A 96 6.97 3.82 -10.47
N GLU A 97 5.68 3.68 -10.81
CA GLU A 97 4.74 4.81 -10.82
C GLU A 97 4.71 5.52 -9.46
N ILE A 98 4.59 4.75 -8.37
CA ILE A 98 4.48 5.28 -7.01
C ILE A 98 5.76 6.03 -6.60
N ASP A 99 6.94 5.42 -6.82
CA ASP A 99 8.23 6.08 -6.50
C ASP A 99 8.44 7.36 -7.34
N SER A 100 8.08 7.32 -8.62
CA SER A 100 8.18 8.48 -9.51
C SER A 100 7.30 9.64 -9.02
N LEU A 101 6.04 9.36 -8.70
CA LEU A 101 5.11 10.35 -8.15
C LEU A 101 5.64 10.97 -6.86
N THR A 102 6.11 10.12 -5.97
CA THR A 102 6.62 10.49 -4.65
C THR A 102 7.77 11.49 -4.76
N ARG A 103 8.81 11.17 -5.55
CA ARG A 103 10.03 11.97 -5.62
C ARG A 103 9.92 13.20 -6.50
N TYR A 104 9.21 13.11 -7.63
CA TYR A 104 9.26 14.13 -8.68
C TYR A 104 8.03 15.01 -8.76
N TYR A 105 6.90 14.57 -8.21
CA TYR A 105 5.62 15.27 -8.40
C TYR A 105 5.00 15.77 -7.10
N GLU A 106 5.24 15.09 -5.98
CA GLU A 106 4.55 15.41 -4.73
C GLU A 106 5.48 15.86 -3.60
N ASN A 107 6.77 16.05 -3.92
CA ASN A 107 7.80 16.58 -3.02
C ASN A 107 8.01 15.74 -1.74
N MET A 108 7.76 14.45 -1.83
CA MET A 108 8.05 13.49 -0.76
C MET A 108 9.54 13.09 -0.80
N ILE A 109 10.02 12.41 0.24
CA ILE A 109 11.42 11.99 0.36
C ILE A 109 11.67 10.65 -0.32
N SER A 110 10.86 9.66 0.02
CA SER A 110 11.02 8.28 -0.43
C SER A 110 9.69 7.55 -0.50
N ALA A 111 9.63 6.55 -1.38
CA ALA A 111 8.67 5.47 -1.36
C ALA A 111 9.48 4.19 -1.19
N GLU A 112 9.46 3.61 0.00
CA GLU A 112 10.24 2.41 0.32
C GLU A 112 9.39 1.17 0.06
N HIS A 113 9.97 0.21 -0.67
CA HIS A 113 9.29 -1.00 -1.13
C HIS A 113 9.69 -2.18 -0.26
N PHE A 114 8.68 -2.90 0.22
CA PHE A 114 8.84 -4.08 1.05
C PHE A 114 8.13 -5.27 0.41
N GLN A 115 8.67 -6.48 0.64
CA GLN A 115 8.02 -7.74 0.25
C GLN A 115 8.18 -8.77 1.38
N GLN A 116 7.27 -8.72 2.35
CA GLN A 116 7.22 -9.63 3.48
C GLN A 116 5.81 -9.69 4.06
N LYS A 117 5.37 -10.87 4.49
CA LYS A 117 4.05 -11.07 5.11
C LYS A 117 4.11 -10.95 6.63
N ASP A 118 4.57 -9.80 7.14
CA ASP A 118 4.56 -9.51 8.58
C ASP A 118 3.53 -8.43 8.93
N TYR A 119 2.45 -8.84 9.58
CA TYR A 119 1.37 -7.96 10.02
C TYR A 119 1.78 -7.01 11.14
N ARG A 120 2.79 -7.37 11.94
CA ARG A 120 3.27 -6.52 13.05
C ARG A 120 3.88 -5.23 12.51
N ILE A 121 4.55 -5.32 11.37
CA ILE A 121 5.16 -4.16 10.71
C ILE A 121 4.07 -3.26 10.12
N LEU A 122 3.05 -3.83 9.48
CA LEU A 122 1.89 -3.04 9.04
C LEU A 122 1.22 -2.35 10.24
N LYS A 123 1.05 -3.07 11.35
CA LYS A 123 0.45 -2.54 12.56
C LYS A 123 1.28 -1.41 13.19
N ASP A 124 2.60 -1.54 13.26
CA ASP A 124 3.48 -0.48 13.76
C ASP A 124 3.31 0.83 12.99
N TYR A 125 3.31 0.77 11.65
CA TYR A 125 3.07 1.96 10.83
C TYR A 125 1.68 2.56 11.07
N ILE A 126 0.65 1.73 11.14
CA ILE A 126 -0.72 2.19 11.38
C ILE A 126 -0.88 2.81 12.79
N ASP A 127 -0.28 2.21 13.81
CA ASP A 127 -0.27 2.74 15.18
C ASP A 127 0.43 4.09 15.29
N ARG A 128 1.38 4.37 14.37
CA ARG A 128 2.08 5.66 14.25
C ARG A 128 1.34 6.66 13.38
N GLY A 129 0.12 6.33 12.93
CA GLY A 129 -0.69 7.20 12.07
C GLY A 129 -0.20 7.26 10.62
N ILE A 130 0.50 6.23 10.15
CA ILE A 130 1.11 6.18 8.81
C ILE A 130 0.30 5.21 7.93
N PRO A 131 -0.44 5.72 6.93
CA PRO A 131 -1.16 4.85 6.02
C PRO A 131 -0.19 4.10 5.10
N VAL A 132 -0.54 2.86 4.76
CA VAL A 132 0.34 1.96 4.00
C VAL A 132 -0.27 1.61 2.66
N LEU A 133 0.49 1.76 1.58
CA LEU A 133 0.07 1.25 0.27
C LEU A 133 0.29 -0.26 0.24
N VAL A 134 -0.76 -1.05 0.06
CA VAL A 134 -0.68 -2.52 0.05
C VAL A 134 -1.08 -3.07 -1.31
N ASN A 135 -0.35 -4.10 -1.76
CA ASN A 135 -0.64 -4.78 -3.01
C ASN A 135 -1.41 -6.08 -2.75
N VAL A 136 -2.51 -6.26 -3.49
CA VAL A 136 -3.33 -7.46 -3.42
C VAL A 136 -3.51 -8.09 -4.80
N ARG A 137 -3.90 -9.36 -4.81
CA ARG A 137 -4.35 -10.12 -5.96
C ARG A 137 -5.72 -10.73 -5.69
N TYR A 138 -6.74 -10.26 -6.40
CA TYR A 138 -8.13 -10.61 -6.13
C TYR A 138 -8.99 -10.75 -7.40
N THR A 139 -10.26 -11.10 -7.25
CA THR A 139 -11.23 -11.20 -8.36
C THR A 139 -11.74 -9.84 -8.86
N GLY A 140 -11.46 -8.74 -8.14
CA GLY A 140 -11.87 -7.39 -8.50
C GLY A 140 -12.71 -6.69 -7.43
N ALA A 141 -12.72 -5.35 -7.44
CA ALA A 141 -13.33 -4.52 -6.39
C ALA A 141 -14.79 -4.86 -6.12
N VAL A 142 -15.55 -5.26 -7.15
CA VAL A 142 -17.00 -5.55 -7.03
C VAL A 142 -17.32 -6.74 -6.15
N ARG A 143 -16.43 -7.75 -6.07
CA ARG A 143 -16.69 -9.01 -5.36
C ARG A 143 -16.07 -9.05 -3.96
N GLY A 144 -15.44 -7.97 -3.52
CA GLY A 144 -14.63 -7.92 -2.29
C GLY A 144 -13.28 -8.62 -2.44
N LEU A 145 -12.52 -8.72 -1.34
CA LEU A 145 -11.21 -9.37 -1.30
C LEU A 145 -11.29 -10.90 -1.40
N ARG A 146 -11.66 -11.41 -2.57
CA ARG A 146 -11.61 -12.84 -2.90
C ARG A 146 -10.35 -13.13 -3.71
N PRO A 147 -9.51 -14.11 -3.34
CA PRO A 147 -8.27 -14.40 -4.06
C PRO A 147 -8.50 -14.60 -5.56
N GLY A 148 -7.62 -14.04 -6.39
CA GLY A 148 -7.77 -14.07 -7.84
C GLY A 148 -6.58 -13.46 -8.56
N PRO A 149 -6.56 -13.46 -9.91
CA PRO A 149 -5.36 -13.14 -10.67
C PRO A 149 -5.06 -11.63 -10.76
N ARG A 150 -6.05 -10.77 -10.56
CA ARG A 150 -5.95 -9.31 -10.82
C ARG A 150 -5.14 -8.63 -9.71
N GLY A 151 -3.99 -8.08 -10.08
CA GLY A 151 -3.20 -7.22 -9.21
C GLY A 151 -3.89 -5.86 -8.97
N HIS A 152 -3.79 -5.34 -7.75
CA HIS A 152 -4.42 -4.09 -7.35
C HIS A 152 -3.67 -3.45 -6.18
N TRP A 153 -3.63 -2.11 -6.12
CA TRP A 153 -3.10 -1.35 -4.99
C TRP A 153 -4.25 -0.64 -4.27
N MET A 154 -4.18 -0.63 -2.95
CA MET A 154 -5.13 0.05 -2.07
C MET A 154 -4.39 0.64 -0.87
N VAL A 155 -5.07 1.49 -0.10
CA VAL A 155 -4.48 2.12 1.09
C VAL A 155 -5.01 1.41 2.33
N LEU A 156 -4.12 0.79 3.10
CA LEU A 156 -4.39 0.34 4.46
C LEU A 156 -4.40 1.55 5.38
N ARG A 157 -5.52 1.75 6.09
CA ARG A 157 -5.74 2.86 7.02
C ARG A 157 -5.99 2.41 8.46
N GLY A 158 -6.05 1.10 8.70
CA GLY A 158 -6.26 0.52 10.01
C GLY A 158 -6.04 -0.99 10.03
N ILE A 159 -5.64 -1.53 11.18
CA ILE A 159 -5.43 -2.96 11.39
C ILE A 159 -5.54 -3.29 12.89
N ASP A 160 -6.26 -4.37 13.22
CA ASP A 160 -6.19 -5.06 14.52
C ASP A 160 -5.78 -6.54 14.32
N ASP A 161 -5.86 -7.32 15.38
CA ASP A 161 -5.50 -8.75 15.36
C ASP A 161 -6.39 -9.61 14.45
N LYS A 162 -7.57 -9.10 14.05
CA LYS A 162 -8.60 -9.84 13.33
C LYS A 162 -8.96 -9.25 11.97
N HIS A 163 -8.80 -7.95 11.78
CA HIS A 163 -9.33 -7.19 10.65
C HIS A 163 -8.34 -6.14 10.15
N VAL A 164 -8.54 -5.76 8.89
CA VAL A 164 -7.92 -4.62 8.24
C VAL A 164 -8.99 -3.68 7.70
N TRP A 165 -8.66 -2.40 7.64
CA TRP A 165 -9.49 -1.36 7.04
C TRP A 165 -8.75 -0.72 5.88
N VAL A 166 -9.40 -0.68 4.72
CA VAL A 166 -8.78 -0.22 3.48
C VAL A 166 -9.64 0.82 2.76
N ASN A 167 -8.96 1.74 2.10
CA ASN A 167 -9.52 2.56 1.04
C ASN A 167 -9.16 1.89 -0.30
N ASP A 168 -10.16 1.26 -0.94
CA ASP A 168 -10.05 0.67 -2.28
C ASP A 168 -10.48 1.69 -3.34
N PRO A 169 -9.56 2.16 -4.21
CA PRO A 169 -9.89 3.15 -5.24
C PRO A 169 -10.75 2.59 -6.38
N GLY A 170 -11.00 1.27 -6.43
CA GLY A 170 -11.68 0.56 -7.52
C GLY A 170 -13.18 0.83 -7.68
N ARG A 171 -13.75 1.78 -6.92
CA ARG A 171 -15.15 2.23 -7.03
C ARG A 171 -15.24 3.56 -7.79
N SER A 172 -16.42 3.87 -8.35
CA SER A 172 -16.67 5.22 -8.89
C SER A 172 -16.90 6.21 -7.75
N PRO A 173 -16.77 7.53 -7.99
CA PRO A 173 -17.00 8.56 -6.97
C PRO A 173 -18.36 8.43 -6.25
N GLU A 174 -19.41 8.11 -7.00
CA GLU A 174 -20.78 7.94 -6.48
C GLU A 174 -20.92 6.70 -5.58
N MET A 175 -19.96 5.77 -5.66
CA MET A 175 -19.87 4.56 -4.86
C MET A 175 -18.79 4.66 -3.76
N ARG A 176 -18.42 5.88 -3.33
CA ARG A 176 -17.43 6.12 -2.26
C ARG A 176 -17.67 5.26 -1.02
N THR A 177 -18.91 5.12 -0.56
CA THR A 177 -19.27 4.31 0.62
C THR A 177 -18.96 2.81 0.48
N LYS A 178 -18.68 2.33 -0.73
CA LYS A 178 -18.26 0.95 -1.03
C LYS A 178 -16.76 0.82 -1.34
N GLY A 179 -16.03 1.93 -1.23
CA GLY A 179 -14.61 2.08 -1.54
C GLY A 179 -13.81 2.55 -0.33
N GLU A 180 -14.41 3.41 0.49
CA GLU A 180 -13.81 3.99 1.68
C GLU A 180 -14.05 3.13 2.92
N ASN A 181 -13.04 3.05 3.80
CA ASN A 181 -13.12 2.42 5.11
C ASN A 181 -13.71 0.99 5.10
N ILE A 182 -13.34 0.19 4.10
CA ILE A 182 -13.84 -1.18 3.98
C ILE A 182 -13.11 -2.07 4.97
N CYS A 183 -13.87 -2.72 5.86
CA CYS A 183 -13.34 -3.71 6.79
C CYS A 183 -13.31 -5.10 6.16
N TYR A 184 -12.18 -5.80 6.26
CA TYR A 184 -12.04 -7.20 5.88
C TYR A 184 -11.42 -8.02 7.01
N PRO A 185 -11.88 -9.26 7.25
CA PRO A 185 -11.17 -10.16 8.15
C PRO A 185 -9.79 -10.50 7.56
N ILE A 186 -8.78 -10.61 8.41
CA ILE A 186 -7.44 -11.04 8.00
C ILE A 186 -7.50 -12.48 7.51
N LYS A 187 -8.08 -13.37 8.31
CA LYS A 187 -8.19 -14.80 8.01
C LYS A 187 -9.53 -15.15 7.36
N LYS A 188 -9.54 -16.23 6.59
CA LYS A 188 -10.75 -16.76 5.96
C LYS A 188 -11.75 -17.21 7.04
N GLN A 189 -13.01 -16.83 6.89
CA GLN A 189 -14.10 -17.23 7.77
C GLN A 189 -15.09 -18.15 7.02
N PRO A 190 -15.73 -19.13 7.69
CA PRO A 190 -16.80 -19.91 7.08
C PRO A 190 -17.91 -19.01 6.51
N GLY A 191 -18.37 -19.29 5.29
CA GLY A 191 -19.42 -18.50 4.62
C GLY A 191 -18.99 -17.13 4.08
N ASN A 192 -17.81 -16.61 4.45
CA ASN A 192 -17.29 -15.35 3.94
C ASN A 192 -16.10 -15.60 2.98
N PRO A 193 -16.30 -15.44 1.65
CA PRO A 193 -15.22 -15.62 0.69
C PRO A 193 -14.21 -14.46 0.68
N SER A 194 -14.49 -13.34 1.35
CA SER A 194 -13.66 -12.15 1.36
C SER A 194 -12.77 -12.09 2.60
N TYR A 195 -11.45 -12.10 2.41
CA TYR A 195 -10.45 -12.02 3.47
C TYR A 195 -9.11 -11.51 2.93
N PHE A 196 -8.35 -10.81 3.77
CA PHE A 196 -7.16 -10.07 3.35
C PHE A 196 -5.95 -10.97 3.08
N ASP A 197 -5.64 -11.93 3.97
CA ASP A 197 -4.39 -12.72 3.92
C ASP A 197 -4.24 -13.53 2.63
N GLY A 198 -5.35 -14.04 2.10
CA GLY A 198 -5.36 -14.78 0.83
C GLY A 198 -5.19 -13.90 -0.41
N CYS A 199 -5.42 -12.59 -0.28
CA CYS A 199 -5.27 -11.62 -1.37
C CYS A 199 -3.97 -10.82 -1.27
N TRP A 200 -3.48 -10.53 -0.06
CA TRP A 200 -2.28 -9.74 0.15
C TRP A 200 -1.06 -10.48 -0.39
N THR A 201 -0.28 -9.79 -1.22
CA THR A 201 0.91 -10.38 -1.85
C THR A 201 2.15 -10.34 -0.96
N GLY A 202 2.06 -9.72 0.22
CA GLY A 202 3.20 -9.38 1.06
C GLY A 202 3.93 -8.12 0.60
N ARG A 203 3.54 -7.52 -0.53
CA ARG A 203 4.13 -6.26 -1.00
C ARG A 203 3.40 -5.07 -0.40
N PHE A 204 4.17 -4.11 0.08
CA PHE A 204 3.67 -2.84 0.57
C PHE A 204 4.71 -1.73 0.36
N ILE A 205 4.24 -0.49 0.39
CA ILE A 205 5.07 0.70 0.23
C ILE A 205 4.78 1.68 1.36
N ILE A 206 5.86 2.23 1.93
CA ILE A 206 5.82 3.30 2.91
C ILE A 206 6.31 4.58 2.25
N VAL A 207 5.49 5.64 2.32
CA VAL A 207 5.85 6.96 1.80
C VAL A 207 6.33 7.82 2.97
N THR A 208 7.50 8.43 2.82
CA THR A 208 8.07 9.35 3.81
C THR A 208 7.91 10.79 3.32
N PRO A 209 7.10 11.64 3.97
CA PRO A 209 6.95 13.04 3.59
C PRO A 209 8.17 13.87 4.01
N ARG A 210 8.42 14.94 3.25
CA ARG A 210 9.57 15.83 3.49
C ARG A 210 9.50 16.58 4.82
N GLU A 211 8.30 16.85 5.29
CA GLU A 211 8.06 17.58 6.54
C GLU A 211 8.55 16.80 7.78
N TRP A 212 8.63 15.46 7.70
CA TRP A 212 9.11 14.62 8.79
C TRP A 212 10.61 14.72 9.05
N ILE A 213 11.41 15.10 8.05
CA ILE A 213 12.86 15.34 8.27
C ILE A 213 13.08 16.51 9.24
N ARG A 214 12.12 17.44 9.34
CA ARG A 214 12.21 18.60 10.25
C ARG A 214 11.73 18.28 11.67
N ASN A 215 11.09 17.13 11.89
CA ASN A 215 10.54 16.73 13.17
C ASN A 215 11.28 15.49 13.71
N SER A 216 12.05 15.66 14.79
CA SER A 216 12.93 14.62 15.34
C SER A 216 12.21 13.34 15.76
N LEU A 217 10.93 13.44 16.14
CA LEU A 217 10.08 12.29 16.46
C LEU A 217 9.78 11.41 15.24
N PHE A 218 9.63 12.01 14.06
CA PHE A 218 9.32 11.31 12.81
C PHE A 218 10.55 10.97 11.97
N ALA A 219 11.67 11.67 12.18
CA ALA A 219 12.97 11.35 11.59
C ALA A 219 13.50 9.96 12.02
N GLN A 220 13.00 9.41 13.14
CA GLN A 220 13.29 8.03 13.57
C GLN A 220 12.33 6.98 12.97
N VAL A 221 11.17 7.39 12.45
CA VAL A 221 10.18 6.49 11.84
C VAL A 221 10.65 5.97 10.48
N GLY A 222 11.33 6.82 9.71
CA GLY A 222 12.08 6.44 8.50
C GLY A 222 13.48 5.85 8.78
N LYS A 223 13.79 5.54 10.04
CA LYS A 223 15.02 4.86 10.48
C LYS A 223 14.71 3.54 11.21
N LEU A 224 13.60 2.87 10.87
CA LEU A 224 13.54 1.42 11.03
C LEU A 224 14.54 0.80 10.02
N PRO A 225 15.26 -0.26 10.41
CA PRO A 225 16.67 -0.40 10.08
C PRO A 225 16.90 -0.54 8.56
N PRO A 226 18.06 -0.05 8.06
CA PRO A 226 18.55 -0.44 6.76
C PRO A 226 18.59 -1.96 6.64
N LEU A 227 18.43 -2.43 5.40
CA LEU A 227 18.36 -3.82 4.96
C LEU A 227 19.70 -4.60 5.13
N GLU A 228 20.36 -4.47 6.28
CA GLU A 228 21.59 -5.18 6.64
C GLU A 228 21.48 -6.04 7.92
N GLU A 229 20.41 -5.93 8.72
CA GLU A 229 20.27 -6.70 9.98
C GLU A 229 19.35 -7.94 9.92
N VAL A 230 18.87 -8.38 8.74
CA VAL A 230 18.07 -9.63 8.59
C VAL A 230 18.74 -10.67 7.69
N THR A 231 20.06 -10.59 7.50
CA THR A 231 20.85 -11.66 6.88
C THR A 231 22.05 -12.04 7.72
N HIS A 232 21.79 -12.49 8.95
CA HIS A 232 22.64 -13.52 9.55
C HIS A 232 21.86 -14.84 9.58
N ILE A 233 21.75 -15.47 8.42
CA ILE A 233 21.77 -16.93 8.39
C ILE A 233 23.19 -17.26 8.83
N VAL A 234 23.34 -17.76 10.06
CA VAL A 234 24.59 -18.39 10.50
C VAL A 234 24.86 -19.52 9.50
N PRO A 235 25.95 -19.46 8.71
CA PRO A 235 26.34 -20.60 7.90
C PRO A 235 26.62 -21.78 8.84
N PRO A 236 26.25 -23.02 8.49
CA PRO A 236 26.65 -24.15 9.31
C PRO A 236 28.17 -24.14 9.44
N VAL A 237 28.66 -24.19 10.68
CA VAL A 237 30.09 -24.28 10.99
C VAL A 237 30.59 -25.58 10.36
N VAL A 238 31.32 -25.46 9.25
CA VAL A 238 32.13 -26.56 8.73
C VAL A 238 33.50 -26.42 9.38
N SER A 239 33.79 -27.32 10.31
CA SER A 239 35.11 -27.48 10.92
C SER A 239 36.16 -27.63 9.82
N SER A 240 37.20 -26.80 9.85
CA SER A 240 38.33 -26.86 8.94
C SER A 240 39.05 -28.19 9.09
N VAL A 241 38.84 -29.12 8.15
CA VAL A 241 39.71 -30.28 7.96
C VAL A 241 40.83 -29.85 7.03
N THR A 242 42.05 -29.96 7.54
CA THR A 242 43.33 -29.65 6.90
C THR A 242 43.47 -30.40 5.56
N LEU A 243 43.74 -29.69 4.46
CA LEU A 243 44.13 -30.30 3.19
C LEU A 243 45.64 -30.63 3.20
N PRO A 244 46.07 -31.81 2.69
CA PRO A 244 47.47 -32.19 2.67
C PRO A 244 48.28 -31.42 1.60
N GLN A 245 49.53 -31.09 1.96
CA GLN A 245 50.50 -30.44 1.09
C GLN A 245 50.89 -31.33 -0.10
N VAL A 246 50.80 -30.79 -1.31
CA VAL A 246 51.35 -31.40 -2.52
C VAL A 246 52.83 -31.05 -2.59
N ILE A 247 53.67 -32.09 -2.61
CA ILE A 247 55.12 -32.03 -2.81
C ILE A 247 55.37 -31.82 -4.31
N ASN A 248 56.07 -30.76 -4.70
CA ASN A 248 56.67 -30.65 -6.03
C ASN A 248 58.12 -31.15 -5.97
N GLN A 249 58.41 -32.15 -6.80
CA GLN A 249 59.78 -32.58 -7.17
C GLN A 249 60.30 -31.72 -8.32
#